data_AF-A0A6C0IXS0-F1
#
_entry.id   AF-A0A6C0IXS0-F1
#
_cell.length_a   1.000
_cell.length_b   1.000
_cell.length_c   1.000
_cell.angle_alpha   90.00
_cell.angle_beta   90.00
_cell.angle_gamma   90.00
#
_symmetry.space_group_name_H-M   'P 1'
#
loop_
_entity.id
_entity.type
_entity.pdbx_description
1 polymer ?
#
loop_
_entity_poly.entity_id
_entity_poly.type
_entity_poly.pdbx_seq_one_letter_code
_entity_poly.pdbx_strand_id
1 'polypeptide(L)'
;MLADSTNGKNSCEIPKFYFINLERSKDRLEHMNKFFKKIKKKTGMVPRFQRVDAFDGKKMEANIDNLSNLKLKDMWHKKENNRYAIGPEFGCTYSHIKSMKVFLDDKENTDDVAFICEDDLELFKIGEDFFKKILNQIIVAAKKHELVAVSCVGSPTLIGPMINTIKQPAFVDYHDNRGKLYGTGCYIITRDLAKNITDKYWQNNKLIIPENHTSMVADHFIYPQALKTMFMIPSLFAIKPENDSYIHSEHLSMHDMVQKMMFQMWSNFNIATKSEVAIISNNEWGEDYYINKTIKYNTPTIGTKFSPEDYVKFIEKFEEYLKVNIVEESNVTYPIGKLSLPESNESILIHFVDEKTWVMAERHWMDRKTLLPKNKSDILFKICDSKFNGSLTDDLLKRFYKSGISKKVVFLSEYCEFREKYINKKYDAKNIPLKYCDSKNKSCPSGKELFKLCGIN
;
A
#
# COMPACT_ATOMS: atom_id res chain seq x y z
N MET A 1 -23.20 15.53 9.77
CA MET A 1 -23.03 16.27 11.03
C MET A 1 -22.99 15.27 12.17
N LEU A 2 -21.84 15.23 12.85
CA LEU A 2 -21.60 14.87 14.26
C LEU A 2 -20.06 14.73 14.35
N ALA A 3 -19.41 15.89 14.43
CA ALA A 3 -18.06 15.98 14.90
C ALA A 3 -18.17 16.04 16.42
N ASP A 4 -17.83 14.93 17.09
CA ASP A 4 -17.65 14.97 18.53
C ASP A 4 -16.14 15.03 18.80
N SER A 5 -15.74 16.19 19.30
CA SER A 5 -14.39 16.54 19.67
C SER A 5 -14.08 15.90 21.02
N THR A 6 -13.28 14.84 21.02
CA THR A 6 -12.54 14.43 22.22
C THR A 6 -11.05 14.53 21.94
N ASN A 7 -10.47 15.65 22.38
CA ASN A 7 -9.05 15.75 22.67
C ASN A 7 -8.74 14.79 23.82
N GLY A 8 -8.20 13.63 23.49
CA GLY A 8 -7.64 12.66 24.42
C GLY A 8 -6.55 11.87 23.72
N LYS A 9 -5.40 11.71 24.36
CA LYS A 9 -4.36 10.75 23.95
C LYS A 9 -4.93 9.33 23.99
N ASN A 10 -5.72 8.93 22.99
CA ASN A 10 -6.16 7.56 22.81
C ASN A 10 -5.12 6.87 21.95
N SER A 11 -4.04 6.37 22.57
CA SER A 11 -3.29 5.28 21.95
C SER A 11 -4.19 4.05 21.98
N CYS A 12 -5.05 3.91 20.97
CA CYS A 12 -5.75 2.66 20.76
C CYS A 12 -4.70 1.57 20.54
N GLU A 13 -4.71 0.56 21.39
CA GLU A 13 -3.87 -0.61 21.18
C GLU A 13 -4.46 -1.46 20.06
N ILE A 14 -3.59 -2.11 19.28
CA ILE A 14 -4.06 -3.02 18.26
C ILE A 14 -4.55 -4.32 18.92
N PRO A 15 -5.79 -4.78 18.63
CA PRO A 15 -6.30 -6.04 19.15
C PRO A 15 -5.37 -7.22 18.82
N LYS A 16 -5.34 -8.23 19.70
CA LYS A 16 -4.50 -9.42 19.49
C LYS A 16 -4.91 -10.17 18.23
N PHE A 17 -3.91 -10.66 17.49
CA PHE A 17 -4.10 -11.54 16.34
C PHE A 17 -4.00 -13.01 16.73
N TYR A 18 -4.94 -13.82 16.28
CA TYR A 18 -4.86 -15.28 16.31
C TYR A 18 -4.76 -15.75 14.86
N PHE A 19 -3.55 -16.07 14.42
CA PHE A 19 -3.29 -16.41 13.03
C PHE A 19 -3.16 -17.93 12.84
N ILE A 20 -3.89 -18.44 11.85
CA ILE A 20 -4.02 -19.85 11.50
C ILE A 20 -2.86 -20.20 10.57
N ASN A 21 -2.04 -21.18 10.95
CA ASN A 21 -0.90 -21.62 10.16
C ASN A 21 -0.70 -23.13 10.28
N LEU A 22 -0.49 -23.80 9.14
CA LEU A 22 -0.15 -25.22 9.10
C LEU A 22 1.27 -25.43 9.62
N GLU A 23 1.49 -26.45 10.45
CA GLU A 23 2.81 -26.77 11.01
C GLU A 23 3.88 -27.01 9.93
N ARG A 24 3.48 -27.59 8.80
CA ARG A 24 4.37 -27.81 7.64
C ARG A 24 4.76 -26.52 6.91
N SER A 25 4.01 -25.43 7.07
CA SER A 25 4.16 -24.18 6.31
C SER A 25 5.05 -23.18 7.06
N LYS A 26 6.33 -23.55 7.22
CA LYS A 26 7.33 -22.74 7.94
C LYS A 26 7.65 -21.42 7.26
N ASP A 27 7.57 -21.39 5.93
CA ASP A 27 7.72 -20.21 5.09
C ASP A 27 6.62 -19.16 5.36
N ARG A 28 5.35 -19.60 5.45
CA ARG A 28 4.22 -18.74 5.83
C ARG A 28 4.32 -18.24 7.28
N LEU A 29 4.86 -19.05 8.18
CA LEU A 29 5.16 -18.60 9.54
C LEU A 29 6.22 -17.48 9.56
N GLU A 30 7.30 -17.64 8.79
CA GLU A 30 8.32 -16.59 8.66
C GLU A 30 7.73 -15.31 8.04
N HIS A 31 6.86 -15.46 7.05
CA HIS A 31 6.11 -14.37 6.42
C HIS A 31 5.26 -13.60 7.43
N MET A 32 4.44 -14.29 8.23
CA MET A 32 3.61 -13.62 9.25
C MET A 32 4.45 -12.90 10.31
N ASN A 33 5.60 -13.46 10.70
CA ASN A 33 6.54 -12.76 11.57
C ASN A 33 7.08 -11.46 10.94
N LYS A 34 7.35 -11.45 9.63
CA LYS A 34 7.73 -10.23 8.89
C LYS A 34 6.56 -9.25 8.82
N PHE A 35 5.34 -9.73 8.60
CA PHE A 35 4.12 -8.92 8.59
C PHE A 35 3.93 -8.17 9.91
N PHE A 36 4.02 -8.84 11.07
CA PHE A 36 3.89 -8.17 12.38
C PHE A 36 5.01 -7.15 12.63
N LYS A 37 6.26 -7.46 12.24
CA LYS A 37 7.37 -6.48 12.27
C LYS A 37 7.09 -5.26 11.40
N LYS A 38 6.46 -5.46 10.22
CA LYS A 38 6.07 -4.41 9.28
C LYS A 38 4.97 -3.51 9.85
N ILE A 39 3.97 -4.07 10.54
CA ILE A 39 2.96 -3.29 11.30
C ILE A 39 3.68 -2.38 12.29
N LYS A 40 4.54 -2.92 13.15
CA LYS A 40 5.27 -2.13 14.14
C LYS A 40 6.09 -1.02 13.51
N LYS A 41 6.87 -1.34 12.48
CA LYS A 41 7.72 -0.37 11.77
C LYS A 41 6.92 0.76 11.11
N LYS A 42 5.77 0.46 10.51
CA LYS A 42 4.99 1.43 9.73
C LYS A 42 3.99 2.24 10.56
N THR A 43 3.50 1.69 11.67
CA THR A 43 2.40 2.28 12.44
C THR A 43 2.82 2.72 13.84
N GLY A 44 4.01 2.32 14.30
CA GLY A 44 4.45 2.50 15.69
C GLY A 44 3.71 1.63 16.71
N MET A 45 2.65 0.92 16.31
CA MET A 45 1.85 0.06 17.19
C MET A 45 2.54 -1.29 17.36
N VAL A 46 2.55 -1.85 18.58
CA VAL A 46 3.14 -3.17 18.84
C VAL A 46 2.07 -4.25 18.71
N PRO A 47 2.06 -5.06 17.63
CA PRO A 47 1.08 -6.12 17.49
C PRO A 47 1.34 -7.23 18.51
N ARG A 48 0.29 -7.60 19.23
CA ARG A 48 0.21 -8.85 20.00
C ARG A 48 -0.34 -9.93 19.08
N PHE A 49 0.24 -11.12 19.08
CA PHE A 49 -0.21 -12.21 18.22
C PHE A 49 0.07 -13.59 18.82
N GLN A 50 -0.72 -14.58 18.40
CA GLN A 50 -0.59 -15.98 18.75
C GLN A 50 -0.83 -16.84 17.52
N ARG A 51 0.04 -17.83 17.30
CA ARG A 51 -0.14 -18.84 16.27
C ARG A 51 -1.15 -19.88 16.73
N VAL A 52 -2.08 -20.24 15.85
CA VAL A 52 -3.01 -21.36 16.05
C VAL A 52 -2.70 -22.42 15.02
N ASP A 53 -2.42 -23.65 15.48
CA ASP A 53 -2.17 -24.79 14.59
C ASP A 53 -3.42 -25.11 13.76
N ALA A 54 -3.28 -24.95 12.44
CA ALA A 54 -4.32 -25.24 11.46
C ALA A 54 -4.48 -26.76 11.25
N PHE A 55 -5.70 -27.17 10.93
CA PHE A 55 -5.98 -28.56 10.53
C PHE A 55 -5.70 -28.77 9.03
N ASP A 56 -4.82 -29.70 8.71
CA ASP A 56 -4.45 -30.03 7.33
C ASP A 56 -5.44 -31.00 6.69
N GLY A 57 -6.54 -30.43 6.17
CA GLY A 57 -7.60 -31.20 5.53
C GLY A 57 -7.17 -32.04 4.31
N LYS A 58 -6.00 -31.79 3.71
CA LYS A 58 -5.47 -32.61 2.61
C LYS A 58 -4.77 -33.88 3.08
N LYS A 59 -4.03 -33.81 4.20
CA LYS A 59 -3.25 -34.95 4.71
C LYS A 59 -4.05 -35.84 5.64
N MET A 60 -5.04 -35.29 6.32
CA MET A 60 -5.74 -35.94 7.42
C MET A 60 -7.21 -36.21 7.11
N GLU A 61 -7.55 -36.39 5.84
CA GLU A 61 -8.94 -36.58 5.41
C GLU A 61 -9.64 -37.75 6.13
N ALA A 62 -8.92 -38.86 6.33
CA ALA A 62 -9.41 -40.02 7.10
C ALA A 62 -9.69 -39.72 8.59
N ASN A 63 -9.14 -38.63 9.14
CA ASN A 63 -9.33 -38.23 10.54
C ASN A 63 -10.46 -37.20 10.70
N ILE A 64 -11.01 -36.66 9.62
CA ILE A 64 -12.05 -35.61 9.67
C ILE A 64 -13.31 -36.12 10.36
N ASP A 65 -13.71 -37.37 10.08
CA ASP A 65 -14.90 -37.99 10.67
C ASP A 65 -14.80 -38.11 12.22
N ASN A 66 -13.59 -38.06 12.78
CA ASN A 66 -13.38 -38.04 14.23
C ASN A 66 -13.46 -36.64 14.85
N LEU A 67 -13.37 -35.59 14.02
CA LEU A 67 -13.35 -34.18 14.41
C LEU A 67 -14.70 -33.49 14.19
N SER A 68 -15.74 -34.25 13.87
CA SER A 68 -17.09 -33.76 13.62
C SER A 68 -18.14 -34.76 14.08
N ASN A 69 -19.37 -34.29 14.31
CA ASN A 69 -20.55 -35.16 14.50
C ASN A 69 -21.08 -35.73 13.17
N LEU A 70 -20.79 -35.08 12.05
CA LEU A 70 -21.09 -35.56 10.69
C LEU A 70 -19.83 -36.10 10.02
N LYS A 71 -19.99 -37.09 9.13
CA LYS A 71 -18.91 -37.57 8.27
C LYS A 71 -18.69 -36.61 7.11
N LEU A 72 -17.47 -36.51 6.60
CA LEU A 72 -17.12 -35.58 5.51
C LEU A 72 -18.02 -35.76 4.28
N LYS A 73 -18.33 -37.00 3.92
CA LYS A 73 -19.20 -37.34 2.78
C LYS A 73 -20.65 -36.81 2.92
N ASP A 74 -21.07 -36.48 4.13
CA ASP A 74 -22.41 -35.99 4.44
C ASP A 74 -22.41 -34.45 4.66
N MET A 75 -21.26 -33.81 4.46
CA MET A 75 -21.10 -32.36 4.58
C MET A 75 -21.26 -31.67 3.23
N TRP A 76 -21.94 -30.52 3.24
CA TRP A 76 -22.20 -29.73 2.04
C TRP A 76 -21.14 -28.64 1.84
N HIS A 77 -20.55 -28.57 0.65
CA HIS A 77 -19.89 -27.35 0.18
C HIS A 77 -20.96 -26.31 -0.15
N LYS A 78 -21.93 -26.73 -0.97
CA LYS A 78 -23.05 -25.91 -1.42
C LYS A 78 -24.25 -26.80 -1.75
N LYS A 79 -25.15 -26.92 -0.78
CA LYS A 79 -26.31 -27.85 -0.83
C LYS A 79 -27.22 -27.62 -2.03
N GLU A 80 -27.50 -26.37 -2.37
CA GLU A 80 -28.33 -25.99 -3.53
C GLU A 80 -27.77 -26.48 -4.87
N ASN A 81 -26.46 -26.70 -4.96
CA ASN A 81 -25.78 -27.20 -6.16
C ASN A 81 -25.45 -28.69 -6.08
N ASN A 82 -25.94 -29.40 -5.05
CA ASN A 82 -25.58 -30.79 -4.75
C ASN A 82 -24.06 -31.02 -4.70
N ARG A 83 -23.30 -30.05 -4.16
CA ARG A 83 -21.85 -30.13 -4.01
C ARG A 83 -21.47 -30.44 -2.57
N TYR A 84 -20.75 -31.53 -2.38
CA TYR A 84 -20.22 -31.96 -1.09
C TYR A 84 -18.92 -31.25 -0.73
N ALA A 85 -18.68 -31.09 0.56
CA ALA A 85 -17.46 -30.49 1.09
C ALA A 85 -16.27 -31.42 0.88
N ILE A 86 -15.09 -30.82 0.81
CA ILE A 86 -13.81 -31.55 0.76
C ILE A 86 -13.00 -31.24 2.02
N GLY A 87 -12.04 -32.12 2.34
CA GLY A 87 -11.23 -31.97 3.55
C GLY A 87 -10.63 -30.59 3.77
N PRO A 88 -10.06 -29.90 2.75
CA PRO A 88 -9.58 -28.52 2.87
C PRO A 88 -10.60 -27.51 3.39
N GLU A 89 -11.86 -27.60 2.96
CA GLU A 89 -12.90 -26.67 3.41
C GLU A 89 -13.28 -26.90 4.87
N PHE A 90 -13.44 -28.18 5.24
CA PHE A 90 -13.60 -28.55 6.64
C PHE A 90 -12.44 -28.01 7.47
N GLY A 91 -11.21 -28.20 7.01
CA GLY A 91 -10.01 -27.74 7.71
C GLY A 91 -9.96 -26.23 7.90
N CYS A 92 -10.38 -25.46 6.90
CA CYS A 92 -10.51 -24.00 7.01
C CYS A 92 -11.52 -23.62 8.12
N THR A 93 -12.77 -24.09 8.02
CA THR A 93 -13.83 -23.77 8.98
C THR A 93 -13.49 -24.24 10.40
N TYR A 94 -12.97 -25.46 10.54
CA TYR A 94 -12.51 -26.01 11.81
C TYR A 94 -11.42 -25.13 12.44
N SER A 95 -10.43 -24.69 11.65
CA SER A 95 -9.31 -23.89 12.15
C SER A 95 -9.75 -22.49 12.60
N HIS A 96 -10.72 -21.88 11.92
CA HIS A 96 -11.29 -20.60 12.36
C HIS A 96 -12.04 -20.73 13.69
N ILE A 97 -12.91 -21.73 13.83
CA ILE A 97 -13.67 -21.94 15.08
C ILE A 97 -12.74 -22.34 16.24
N LYS A 98 -11.73 -23.17 15.96
CA LYS A 98 -10.64 -23.46 16.91
C LYS A 98 -9.92 -22.17 17.36
N SER A 99 -9.65 -21.25 16.44
CA SER A 99 -9.00 -19.97 16.76
C SER A 99 -9.88 -19.08 17.65
N MET A 100 -11.20 -19.07 17.43
CA MET A 100 -12.14 -18.42 18.34
C MET A 100 -12.10 -19.03 19.73
N LYS A 101 -12.03 -20.37 19.84
CA LYS A 101 -11.90 -21.05 21.12
C LYS A 101 -10.58 -20.68 21.83
N VAL A 102 -9.47 -20.63 21.09
CA VAL A 102 -8.18 -20.16 21.63
C VAL A 102 -8.27 -18.71 22.12
N PHE A 103 -8.95 -17.82 21.40
CA PHE A 103 -9.20 -16.45 21.85
C PHE A 103 -9.99 -16.38 23.17
N LEU A 104 -11.00 -17.23 23.34
CA LEU A 104 -11.79 -17.28 24.57
C LEU A 104 -11.02 -17.87 25.76
N ASP A 105 -10.12 -18.82 25.50
CA ASP A 105 -9.33 -19.50 26.53
C ASP A 105 -8.05 -18.73 26.92
N ASP A 106 -7.66 -17.74 26.12
CA ASP A 106 -6.50 -16.89 26.36
C ASP A 106 -6.75 -15.86 27.47
N LYS A 107 -6.38 -16.26 28.69
CA LYS A 107 -6.52 -15.44 29.91
C LYS A 107 -5.64 -14.20 29.95
N GLU A 108 -4.60 -14.14 29.12
CA GLU A 108 -3.71 -12.97 29.04
C GLU A 108 -4.29 -11.89 28.12
N ASN A 109 -5.24 -12.24 27.25
CA ASN A 109 -5.89 -11.29 26.37
C ASN A 109 -7.19 -10.75 26.98
N THR A 110 -7.17 -9.48 27.37
CA THR A 110 -8.34 -8.78 27.92
C THR A 110 -9.15 -8.03 26.87
N ASP A 111 -8.83 -8.15 25.58
CA ASP A 111 -9.56 -7.44 24.54
C ASP A 111 -11.00 -7.95 24.40
N ASP A 112 -11.94 -7.03 24.17
CA ASP A 112 -13.33 -7.36 23.81
C ASP A 112 -13.46 -7.89 22.37
N VAL A 113 -12.44 -7.63 21.55
CA VAL A 113 -12.39 -7.98 20.13
C VAL A 113 -11.02 -8.54 19.79
N ALA A 114 -10.95 -9.43 18.81
CA ALA A 114 -9.67 -9.97 18.33
C ALA A 114 -9.67 -10.14 16.81
N PHE A 115 -8.49 -10.10 16.22
CA PHE A 115 -8.30 -10.51 14.83
C PHE A 115 -8.18 -12.03 14.75
N ILE A 116 -8.99 -12.65 13.90
CA ILE A 116 -8.77 -14.03 13.44
C ILE A 116 -8.34 -13.95 11.98
N CYS A 117 -7.22 -14.56 11.64
CA CYS A 117 -6.69 -14.45 10.29
C CYS A 117 -5.92 -15.68 9.82
N GLU A 118 -5.77 -15.80 8.51
CA GLU A 118 -4.89 -16.75 7.82
C GLU A 118 -3.44 -16.22 7.79
N ASP A 119 -2.52 -17.02 7.25
CA ASP A 119 -1.07 -16.82 7.28
C ASP A 119 -0.47 -16.23 5.99
N ASP A 120 -1.27 -15.48 5.23
CA ASP A 120 -0.87 -14.79 3.99
C ASP A 120 -1.21 -13.30 3.96
N LEU A 121 -1.38 -12.68 5.14
CA LEU A 121 -1.66 -11.26 5.21
C LEU A 121 -0.49 -10.40 4.73
N GLU A 122 -0.84 -9.32 4.07
CA GLU A 122 0.05 -8.26 3.67
C GLU A 122 -0.50 -6.88 4.05
N LEU A 123 0.42 -5.94 4.27
CA LEU A 123 0.06 -4.58 4.68
C LEU A 123 0.08 -3.63 3.48
N PHE A 124 -1.08 -3.04 3.18
CA PHE A 124 -1.20 -1.93 2.23
C PHE A 124 -0.31 -0.75 2.62
N LYS A 125 -0.02 0.13 1.66
CA LYS A 125 0.73 1.37 1.92
C LYS A 125 -0.21 2.42 2.51
N ILE A 126 -0.39 2.36 3.83
CA ILE A 126 -1.24 3.29 4.59
C ILE A 126 -0.36 4.09 5.54
N GLY A 127 -0.58 5.42 5.61
CA GLY A 127 0.12 6.30 6.55
C GLY A 127 -0.25 6.00 8.01
N GLU A 128 0.69 6.23 8.93
CA GLU A 128 0.57 5.87 10.36
C GLU A 128 -0.73 6.39 11.01
N ASP A 129 -0.98 7.70 10.96
CA ASP A 129 -2.14 8.32 11.62
C ASP A 129 -3.45 7.86 10.98
N PHE A 130 -3.44 7.65 9.68
CA PHE A 130 -4.60 7.16 8.94
C PHE A 130 -4.90 5.70 9.29
N PHE A 131 -3.88 4.86 9.40
CA PHE A 131 -4.02 3.47 9.86
C PHE A 131 -4.66 3.40 11.25
N LYS A 132 -4.16 4.21 12.21
CA LYS A 132 -4.72 4.28 13.57
C LYS A 132 -6.18 4.71 13.56
N LYS A 133 -6.53 5.73 12.75
CA LYS A 133 -7.91 6.18 12.58
C LYS A 133 -8.82 5.08 12.03
N ILE A 134 -8.39 4.37 10.99
CA ILE A 134 -9.15 3.27 10.38
C ILE A 134 -9.33 2.13 11.39
N LEU A 135 -8.27 1.75 12.09
CA LEU A 135 -8.32 0.70 13.11
C LEU A 135 -9.36 1.03 14.20
N ASN A 136 -9.40 2.27 14.66
CA ASN A 136 -10.44 2.71 15.61
C ASN A 136 -11.84 2.56 15.02
N GLN A 137 -12.06 2.94 13.76
CA GLN A 137 -13.34 2.77 13.08
C GLN A 137 -13.74 1.30 12.98
N ILE A 138 -12.79 0.41 12.66
CA ILE A 138 -13.00 -1.04 12.59
C ILE A 138 -13.42 -1.59 13.96
N ILE A 139 -12.73 -1.22 15.04
CA ILE A 139 -13.03 -1.68 16.40
C ILE A 139 -14.43 -1.22 16.82
N VAL A 140 -14.77 0.06 16.58
CA VAL A 140 -16.10 0.61 16.87
C VAL A 140 -17.17 -0.13 16.06
N ALA A 141 -16.93 -0.37 14.77
CA ALA A 141 -17.86 -1.11 13.92
C ALA A 141 -18.02 -2.57 14.38
N ALA A 142 -16.94 -3.24 14.78
CA ALA A 142 -16.98 -4.61 15.30
C ALA A 142 -17.76 -4.69 16.61
N LYS A 143 -17.57 -3.76 17.54
CA LYS A 143 -18.38 -3.73 18.78
C LYS A 143 -19.87 -3.50 18.52
N LYS A 144 -20.21 -2.78 17.44
CA LYS A 144 -21.61 -2.50 17.06
C LYS A 144 -22.26 -3.64 16.27
N HIS A 145 -21.51 -4.30 15.41
CA HIS A 145 -22.02 -5.25 14.42
C HIS A 145 -21.57 -6.69 14.69
N GLU A 146 -20.73 -6.90 15.70
CA GLU A 146 -20.11 -8.15 16.14
C GLU A 146 -18.96 -8.67 15.27
N LEU A 147 -18.98 -8.41 13.96
CA LEU A 147 -17.93 -8.86 13.05
C LEU A 147 -17.64 -7.86 11.92
N VAL A 148 -16.34 -7.60 11.68
CA VAL A 148 -15.89 -6.85 10.51
C VAL A 148 -14.80 -7.62 9.77
N ALA A 149 -15.08 -7.99 8.52
CA ALA A 149 -14.07 -8.52 7.61
C ALA A 149 -13.15 -7.38 7.12
N VAL A 150 -11.84 -7.56 7.29
CA VAL A 150 -10.81 -6.56 6.97
C VAL A 150 -9.83 -7.05 5.90
N SER A 151 -10.09 -8.22 5.32
CA SER A 151 -9.61 -8.68 4.02
C SER A 151 -10.82 -9.11 3.18
N CYS A 152 -10.91 -8.65 1.94
CA CYS A 152 -11.99 -8.98 1.04
C CYS A 152 -11.42 -9.49 -0.28
N VAL A 153 -11.97 -10.61 -0.76
CA VAL A 153 -11.76 -11.05 -2.13
C VAL A 153 -12.90 -10.53 -3.00
N GLY A 154 -14.16 -10.75 -2.64
CA GLY A 154 -15.35 -10.11 -3.23
C GLY A 154 -15.53 -10.21 -4.76
N SER A 155 -16.69 -9.77 -5.24
CA SER A 155 -17.02 -9.75 -6.67
C SER A 155 -16.54 -8.44 -7.33
N PRO A 156 -15.82 -8.48 -8.46
CA PRO A 156 -15.45 -7.28 -9.22
C PRO A 156 -16.66 -6.41 -9.61
N THR A 157 -17.84 -7.01 -9.78
CA THR A 157 -19.08 -6.27 -10.14
C THR A 157 -19.58 -5.37 -9.02
N LEU A 158 -19.31 -5.74 -7.75
CA LEU A 158 -19.64 -4.94 -6.58
C LEU A 158 -18.53 -3.93 -6.28
N ILE A 159 -17.26 -4.39 -6.31
CA ILE A 159 -16.10 -3.59 -5.91
C ILE A 159 -15.70 -2.56 -6.98
N GLY A 160 -15.79 -2.91 -8.27
CA GLY A 160 -15.36 -2.05 -9.38
C GLY A 160 -16.02 -0.66 -9.37
N PRO A 161 -17.37 -0.55 -9.28
CA PRO A 161 -18.05 0.75 -9.18
C PRO A 161 -17.63 1.58 -7.96
N MET A 162 -17.18 0.94 -6.87
CA MET A 162 -16.77 1.64 -5.66
C MET A 162 -15.49 2.46 -5.87
N ILE A 163 -14.58 2.05 -6.78
CA ILE A 163 -13.26 2.69 -6.97
C ILE A 163 -13.37 4.21 -7.19
N ASN A 164 -14.38 4.63 -7.96
CA ASN A 164 -14.58 6.03 -8.33
C ASN A 164 -15.52 6.77 -7.39
N THR A 165 -16.39 6.04 -6.67
CA THR A 165 -17.48 6.61 -5.88
C THR A 165 -17.12 6.80 -4.42
N ILE A 166 -16.41 5.86 -3.78
CA ILE A 166 -16.01 6.00 -2.38
C ILE A 166 -14.79 6.94 -2.27
N LYS A 167 -14.81 7.83 -1.28
CA LYS A 167 -13.72 8.79 -0.99
C LYS A 167 -13.01 8.53 0.33
N GLN A 168 -13.50 7.57 1.10
CA GLN A 168 -12.96 7.10 2.37
C GLN A 168 -13.41 5.63 2.56
N PRO A 169 -12.78 4.88 3.48
CA PRO A 169 -13.20 3.51 3.79
C PRO A 169 -14.69 3.44 4.14
N ALA A 170 -15.37 2.46 3.56
CA ALA A 170 -16.79 2.20 3.74
C ALA A 170 -16.99 0.81 4.34
N PHE A 171 -18.05 0.66 5.14
CA PHE A 171 -18.49 -0.62 5.67
C PHE A 171 -19.70 -1.08 4.88
N VAL A 172 -19.57 -2.23 4.20
CA VAL A 172 -20.61 -2.81 3.34
C VAL A 172 -21.20 -4.03 4.05
N ASP A 173 -22.52 -4.10 4.11
CA ASP A 173 -23.22 -5.21 4.77
C ASP A 173 -23.11 -6.50 3.94
N TYR A 174 -22.63 -7.58 4.57
CA TYR A 174 -22.54 -8.91 3.97
C TYR A 174 -23.92 -9.50 3.65
N HIS A 175 -24.91 -9.31 4.52
CA HIS A 175 -26.22 -9.95 4.40
C HIS A 175 -26.97 -9.43 3.17
N ASP A 176 -26.83 -8.13 2.87
CA ASP A 176 -27.39 -7.49 1.68
C ASP A 176 -26.63 -7.85 0.39
N ASN A 177 -25.40 -8.38 0.51
CA ASN A 177 -24.49 -8.66 -0.61
C ASN A 177 -24.00 -10.11 -0.62
N ARG A 178 -24.81 -11.02 -0.08
CA ARG A 178 -24.44 -12.44 0.02
C ARG A 178 -24.12 -13.02 -1.36
N GLY A 179 -22.99 -13.72 -1.46
CA GLY A 179 -22.46 -14.24 -2.74
C GLY A 179 -21.67 -13.23 -3.57
N LYS A 180 -21.62 -11.95 -3.18
CA LYS A 180 -20.77 -10.91 -3.79
C LYS A 180 -19.64 -10.45 -2.86
N LEU A 181 -19.72 -10.73 -1.57
CA LEU A 181 -18.67 -10.52 -0.58
C LEU A 181 -18.31 -11.87 0.04
N TYR A 182 -17.03 -12.21 0.01
CA TYR A 182 -16.51 -13.51 0.45
C TYR A 182 -15.02 -13.45 0.79
N GLY A 183 -14.56 -14.47 1.51
CA GLY A 183 -13.20 -14.66 2.01
C GLY A 183 -13.08 -14.47 3.53
N THR A 184 -12.29 -15.33 4.18
CA THR A 184 -12.02 -15.35 5.64
C THR A 184 -10.58 -15.04 6.01
N GLY A 185 -9.81 -14.46 5.08
CA GLY A 185 -8.38 -14.19 5.27
C GLY A 185 -8.07 -13.41 6.56
N CYS A 186 -8.87 -12.42 6.92
CA CYS A 186 -8.78 -11.67 8.17
C CYS A 186 -10.09 -10.95 8.50
N TYR A 187 -10.56 -11.13 9.72
CA TYR A 187 -11.68 -10.40 10.29
C TYR A 187 -11.42 -10.10 11.77
N ILE A 188 -12.08 -9.06 12.27
CA ILE A 188 -12.16 -8.77 13.70
C ILE A 188 -13.53 -9.26 14.21
N ILE A 189 -13.53 -9.93 15.35
CA ILE A 189 -14.71 -10.54 15.95
C ILE A 189 -14.82 -10.14 17.43
N THR A 190 -16.04 -9.91 17.92
CA THR A 190 -16.28 -9.71 19.36
C THR A 190 -16.12 -11.01 20.13
N ARG A 191 -15.72 -10.89 21.41
CA ARG A 191 -15.64 -12.01 22.34
C ARG A 191 -16.99 -12.69 22.51
N ASP A 192 -18.07 -11.93 22.57
CA ASP A 192 -19.43 -12.46 22.71
C ASP A 192 -19.85 -13.29 21.50
N LEU A 193 -19.59 -12.82 20.27
CA LEU A 193 -19.89 -13.60 19.08
C LEU A 193 -19.02 -14.85 18.98
N ALA A 194 -17.72 -14.73 19.28
CA ALA A 194 -16.83 -15.89 19.36
C ALA A 194 -17.35 -16.93 20.37
N LYS A 195 -17.83 -16.49 21.54
CA LYS A 195 -18.47 -17.35 22.54
C LYS A 195 -19.72 -18.02 21.98
N ASN A 196 -20.63 -17.25 21.38
CA ASN A 196 -21.88 -17.78 20.82
C ASN A 196 -21.63 -18.83 19.73
N ILE A 197 -20.66 -18.59 18.83
CA ILE A 197 -20.28 -19.54 17.78
C ILE A 197 -19.67 -20.80 18.39
N THR A 198 -18.73 -20.66 19.33
CA THR A 198 -18.05 -21.82 19.92
C THR A 198 -18.98 -22.65 20.81
N ASP A 199 -19.85 -22.02 21.61
CA ASP A 199 -20.85 -22.74 22.42
C ASP A 199 -21.80 -23.58 21.55
N LYS A 200 -22.12 -23.09 20.34
CA LYS A 200 -23.04 -23.76 19.42
C LYS A 200 -22.36 -24.84 18.58
N TYR A 201 -21.13 -24.60 18.16
CA TYR A 201 -20.47 -25.39 17.10
C TYR A 201 -19.20 -26.10 17.55
N TRP A 202 -18.75 -25.95 18.80
CA TRP A 202 -17.49 -26.53 19.27
C TRP A 202 -17.66 -27.29 20.57
N GLN A 203 -17.41 -28.60 20.55
CA GLN A 203 -17.48 -29.45 21.74
C GLN A 203 -16.39 -30.52 21.71
N ASN A 204 -15.62 -30.65 22.78
CA ASN A 204 -14.58 -31.69 22.94
C ASN A 204 -13.62 -31.80 21.74
N ASN A 205 -13.17 -30.65 21.23
CA ASN A 205 -12.32 -30.52 20.02
C ASN A 205 -12.95 -31.03 18.72
N LYS A 206 -14.29 -31.15 18.68
CA LYS A 206 -15.06 -31.48 17.49
C LYS A 206 -15.92 -30.31 17.05
N LEU A 207 -16.09 -30.20 15.74
CA LEU A 207 -17.05 -29.31 15.13
C LEU A 207 -18.43 -29.97 15.14
N ILE A 208 -19.41 -29.32 15.78
CA ILE A 208 -20.79 -29.79 15.86
C ILE A 208 -21.58 -29.11 14.74
N ILE A 209 -21.79 -29.81 13.63
CA ILE A 209 -22.44 -29.30 12.44
C ILE A 209 -23.95 -29.64 12.51
N PRO A 210 -24.85 -28.66 12.33
CA PRO A 210 -26.29 -28.93 12.23
C PRO A 210 -26.63 -29.83 11.03
N GLU A 211 -27.58 -30.75 11.19
CA GLU A 211 -28.02 -31.63 10.09
C GLU A 211 -28.56 -30.84 8.89
N ASN A 212 -29.15 -29.66 9.13
CA ASN A 212 -29.69 -28.79 8.09
C ASN A 212 -28.67 -27.79 7.51
N HIS A 213 -27.37 -27.91 7.81
CA HIS A 213 -26.35 -27.02 7.26
C HIS A 213 -26.37 -27.03 5.71
N THR A 214 -26.01 -25.89 5.13
CA THR A 214 -26.06 -25.68 3.67
C THR A 214 -24.69 -25.48 3.02
N SER A 215 -23.66 -25.18 3.82
CA SER A 215 -22.29 -24.95 3.38
C SER A 215 -21.29 -25.09 4.52
N MET A 216 -20.13 -25.67 4.23
CA MET A 216 -18.95 -25.77 5.10
C MET A 216 -17.85 -24.77 4.76
N VAL A 217 -18.10 -23.86 3.81
CA VAL A 217 -17.18 -22.77 3.50
C VAL A 217 -17.18 -21.78 4.68
N ALA A 218 -15.99 -21.38 5.13
CA ALA A 218 -15.83 -20.67 6.40
C ALA A 218 -16.63 -19.35 6.49
N ASP A 219 -16.66 -18.55 5.43
CA ASP A 219 -17.45 -17.31 5.40
C ASP A 219 -18.96 -17.58 5.42
N HIS A 220 -19.43 -18.58 4.70
CA HIS A 220 -20.83 -19.01 4.71
C HIS A 220 -21.26 -19.60 6.05
N PHE A 221 -20.33 -20.18 6.81
CA PHE A 221 -20.60 -20.76 8.12
C PHE A 221 -20.56 -19.70 9.23
N ILE A 222 -19.57 -18.82 9.21
CA ILE A 222 -19.25 -17.87 10.30
C ILE A 222 -20.04 -16.56 10.15
N TYR A 223 -20.01 -15.92 8.98
CA TYR A 223 -20.55 -14.55 8.82
C TYR A 223 -22.07 -14.44 9.07
N PRO A 224 -22.90 -15.45 8.74
CA PRO A 224 -24.33 -15.40 9.09
C PRO A 224 -24.65 -15.46 10.59
N GLN A 225 -23.68 -15.79 11.45
CA GLN A 225 -23.92 -15.90 12.90
C GLN A 225 -23.88 -14.54 13.61
N ALA A 226 -23.26 -13.53 13.00
CA ALA A 226 -23.24 -12.17 13.54
C ALA A 226 -24.59 -11.47 13.39
N LEU A 227 -24.89 -10.52 14.27
CA LEU A 227 -25.99 -9.57 14.11
C LEU A 227 -25.92 -8.90 12.74
N LYS A 228 -24.73 -8.41 12.37
CA LYS A 228 -24.39 -7.99 11.01
C LYS A 228 -22.91 -8.25 10.74
N THR A 229 -22.58 -8.99 9.70
CA THR A 229 -21.20 -8.97 9.20
C THR A 229 -20.99 -7.76 8.30
N MET A 230 -20.00 -6.93 8.61
CA MET A 230 -19.58 -5.82 7.76
C MET A 230 -18.26 -6.13 7.05
N PHE A 231 -18.12 -5.75 5.79
CA PHE A 231 -16.84 -5.75 5.07
C PHE A 231 -16.30 -4.33 4.99
N MET A 232 -15.06 -4.12 5.39
CA MET A 232 -14.39 -2.84 5.14
C MET A 232 -13.82 -2.79 3.73
N ILE A 233 -14.24 -1.79 2.96
CA ILE A 233 -13.82 -1.55 1.58
C ILE A 233 -13.21 -0.14 1.46
N PRO A 234 -11.97 0.01 0.96
CA PRO A 234 -11.01 -1.05 0.69
C PRO A 234 -10.56 -1.78 1.97
N SER A 235 -10.09 -3.01 1.82
CA SER A 235 -9.63 -3.85 2.93
C SER A 235 -8.39 -3.31 3.64
N LEU A 236 -8.28 -3.53 4.95
CA LEU A 236 -7.13 -3.09 5.75
C LEU A 236 -5.86 -3.88 5.40
N PHE A 237 -6.03 -5.18 5.16
CA PHE A 237 -4.96 -6.10 4.81
C PHE A 237 -5.20 -6.68 3.42
N ALA A 238 -4.10 -6.79 2.68
CA ALA A 238 -4.07 -7.50 1.41
C ALA A 238 -3.82 -8.98 1.66
N ILE A 239 -4.08 -9.80 0.65
CA ILE A 239 -3.71 -11.21 0.62
C ILE A 239 -2.52 -11.36 -0.33
N LYS A 240 -1.45 -12.05 0.08
CA LYS A 240 -0.24 -12.19 -0.72
C LYS A 240 -0.57 -12.95 -2.04
N PRO A 241 -0.25 -12.40 -3.23
CA PRO A 241 -0.64 -12.99 -4.52
C PRO A 241 -0.04 -14.38 -4.81
N GLU A 242 1.15 -14.67 -4.27
CA GLU A 242 1.90 -15.91 -4.48
C GLU A 242 1.48 -17.04 -3.53
N ASN A 243 0.59 -16.73 -2.59
CA ASN A 243 0.22 -17.59 -1.49
C ASN A 243 -1.18 -18.16 -1.79
N ASP A 244 -1.22 -19.02 -2.80
CA ASP A 244 -2.46 -19.54 -3.39
C ASP A 244 -3.37 -20.20 -2.35
N SER A 245 -4.68 -19.93 -2.43
CA SER A 245 -5.66 -20.85 -1.88
C SER A 245 -5.60 -22.10 -2.74
N TYR A 246 -5.04 -23.19 -2.19
CA TYR A 246 -4.88 -24.47 -2.87
C TYR A 246 -6.21 -25.18 -3.22
N ILE A 247 -7.31 -24.43 -3.35
CA ILE A 247 -8.69 -24.90 -3.34
C ILE A 247 -9.36 -24.66 -4.71
N HIS A 248 -9.14 -23.53 -5.41
CA HIS A 248 -9.69 -23.33 -6.77
C HIS A 248 -8.82 -22.42 -7.67
N SER A 249 -8.15 -23.00 -8.67
CA SER A 249 -7.30 -22.27 -9.65
C SER A 249 -8.09 -21.33 -10.57
N GLU A 250 -9.37 -21.60 -10.80
CA GLU A 250 -10.23 -20.85 -11.73
C GLU A 250 -10.60 -19.44 -11.23
N HIS A 251 -10.42 -19.15 -9.93
CA HIS A 251 -10.79 -17.87 -9.32
C HIS A 251 -9.59 -16.94 -9.04
N LEU A 252 -8.35 -17.38 -9.33
CA LEU A 252 -7.12 -16.66 -9.02
C LEU A 252 -7.06 -15.28 -9.70
N SER A 253 -7.47 -15.20 -10.97
CA SER A 253 -7.50 -13.94 -11.73
C SER A 253 -8.46 -12.92 -11.12
N MET A 254 -9.60 -13.39 -10.58
CA MET A 254 -10.57 -12.53 -9.90
C MET A 254 -10.04 -12.03 -8.55
N HIS A 255 -9.35 -12.89 -7.79
CA HIS A 255 -8.77 -12.51 -6.50
C HIS A 255 -7.71 -11.41 -6.67
N ASP A 256 -6.78 -11.61 -7.60
CA ASP A 256 -5.75 -10.63 -7.94
C ASP A 256 -6.36 -9.32 -8.47
N MET A 257 -7.39 -9.42 -9.32
CA MET A 257 -8.12 -8.24 -9.81
C MET A 257 -8.70 -7.43 -8.65
N VAL A 258 -9.37 -8.05 -7.69
CA VAL A 258 -9.95 -7.30 -6.58
C VAL A 258 -8.86 -6.73 -5.66
N GLN A 259 -7.76 -7.44 -5.40
CA GLN A 259 -6.65 -6.85 -4.66
C GLN A 259 -6.09 -5.59 -5.37
N LYS A 260 -5.95 -5.62 -6.70
CA LYS A 260 -5.57 -4.43 -7.50
C LYS A 260 -6.58 -3.28 -7.37
N MET A 261 -7.88 -3.59 -7.35
CA MET A 261 -8.92 -2.58 -7.11
C MET A 261 -8.80 -1.96 -5.71
N MET A 262 -8.49 -2.75 -4.68
CA MET A 262 -8.24 -2.25 -3.32
C MET A 262 -7.01 -1.34 -3.26
N PHE A 263 -5.93 -1.71 -3.96
CA PHE A 263 -4.76 -0.84 -4.11
C PHE A 263 -5.13 0.50 -4.75
N GLN A 264 -5.90 0.48 -5.83
CA GLN A 264 -6.34 1.70 -6.52
C GLN A 264 -7.21 2.59 -5.62
N MET A 265 -8.12 2.01 -4.83
CA MET A 265 -8.91 2.77 -3.85
C MET A 265 -8.03 3.43 -2.80
N TRP A 266 -7.04 2.70 -2.26
CA TRP A 266 -6.10 3.26 -1.30
C TRP A 266 -5.27 4.40 -1.90
N SER A 267 -4.84 4.29 -3.16
CA SER A 267 -4.20 5.38 -3.88
C SER A 267 -5.12 6.59 -4.07
N ASN A 268 -6.41 6.36 -4.39
CA ASN A 268 -7.40 7.42 -4.60
C ASN A 268 -7.72 8.22 -3.32
N PHE A 269 -7.55 7.60 -2.14
CA PHE A 269 -7.80 8.27 -0.85
C PHE A 269 -6.73 9.30 -0.50
N ASN A 270 -5.74 9.53 -1.38
CA ASN A 270 -4.69 10.53 -1.18
C ASN A 270 -4.00 10.32 0.18
N ILE A 271 -3.83 9.04 0.56
CA ILE A 271 -3.23 8.67 1.84
C ILE A 271 -1.76 8.99 1.70
N ALA A 272 -1.41 10.20 2.16
CA ALA A 272 -0.05 10.62 2.34
C ALA A 272 0.65 9.60 3.23
N THR A 273 1.25 8.60 2.60
CA THR A 273 2.29 7.82 3.26
C THR A 273 3.39 8.83 3.56
N LYS A 274 3.97 8.76 4.75
CA LYS A 274 5.00 9.69 5.25
C LYS A 274 6.32 9.64 4.43
N SER A 275 6.26 9.25 3.15
CA SER A 275 7.35 9.21 2.19
C SER A 275 6.87 9.23 0.72
N GLU A 276 5.82 9.99 0.37
CA GLU A 276 5.66 10.38 -1.04
C GLU A 276 6.72 11.41 -1.36
N VAL A 277 7.88 10.93 -1.82
CA VAL A 277 9.03 11.76 -2.13
C VAL A 277 8.64 12.70 -3.25
N ALA A 278 8.53 13.99 -2.95
CA ALA A 278 8.49 15.00 -3.99
C ALA A 278 9.89 15.10 -4.60
N ILE A 279 9.98 14.94 -5.92
CA ILE A 279 11.25 14.95 -6.65
C ILE A 279 11.36 16.26 -7.42
N ILE A 280 12.41 17.03 -7.15
CA ILE A 280 12.83 18.17 -7.97
C ILE A 280 13.99 17.70 -8.83
N SER A 281 13.80 17.63 -10.14
CA SER A 281 14.79 17.05 -11.08
C SER A 281 15.15 18.06 -12.17
N ASN A 282 16.41 18.05 -12.60
CA ASN A 282 16.88 18.89 -13.70
C ASN A 282 16.35 18.46 -15.08
N ASN A 283 15.75 17.27 -15.16
CA ASN A 283 15.16 16.69 -16.37
C ASN A 283 14.01 15.72 -16.03
N GLU A 284 13.49 15.02 -17.03
CA GLU A 284 12.29 14.16 -16.95
C GLU A 284 12.46 12.91 -16.06
N TRP A 285 13.65 12.66 -15.48
CA TRP A 285 13.88 11.50 -14.60
C TRP A 285 12.88 11.38 -13.45
N GLY A 286 12.45 12.52 -12.90
CA GLY A 286 11.49 12.56 -11.81
C GLY A 286 10.10 12.09 -12.22
N GLU A 287 9.67 12.34 -13.47
CA GLU A 287 8.33 12.01 -13.95
C GLU A 287 8.09 10.49 -14.00
N ASP A 288 9.06 9.74 -14.52
CA ASP A 288 8.95 8.29 -14.63
C ASP A 288 8.84 7.60 -13.25
N TYR A 289 9.33 8.23 -12.17
CA TYR A 289 9.09 7.76 -10.80
C TYR A 289 7.60 7.76 -10.48
N TYR A 290 6.89 8.86 -10.76
CA TYR A 290 5.46 8.96 -10.46
C TYR A 290 4.64 8.04 -11.36
N ILE A 291 4.99 7.93 -12.65
CA ILE A 291 4.35 7.01 -13.59
C ILE A 291 4.51 5.56 -13.09
N ASN A 292 5.75 5.16 -12.75
CA ASN A 292 6.04 3.81 -12.27
C ASN A 292 5.31 3.48 -10.96
N LYS A 293 5.18 4.45 -10.04
CA LYS A 293 4.49 4.27 -8.76
C LYS A 293 2.98 4.48 -8.84
N THR A 294 2.46 4.94 -9.98
CA THR A 294 1.04 5.26 -10.19
C THR A 294 0.52 6.22 -9.11
N ILE A 295 1.32 7.25 -8.80
CA ILE A 295 0.99 8.27 -7.81
C ILE A 295 0.79 9.63 -8.48
N LYS A 296 0.01 10.49 -7.85
CA LYS A 296 -0.25 11.84 -8.35
C LYS A 296 1.02 12.68 -8.30
N TYR A 297 1.22 13.52 -9.32
CA TYR A 297 2.30 14.49 -9.35
C TYR A 297 2.14 15.54 -8.23
N ASN A 298 3.11 15.59 -7.32
CA ASN A 298 3.17 16.55 -6.21
C ASN A 298 4.39 17.48 -6.30
N THR A 299 4.98 17.60 -7.48
CA THR A 299 6.16 18.43 -7.78
C THR A 299 5.95 19.25 -9.05
N PRO A 300 6.46 20.49 -9.14
CA PRO A 300 6.31 21.32 -10.33
C PRO A 300 7.25 20.93 -11.49
N THR A 301 8.28 20.11 -11.27
CA THR A 301 9.28 19.75 -12.29
C THR A 301 8.95 18.49 -13.09
N ILE A 302 7.66 18.23 -13.34
CA ILE A 302 7.21 17.14 -14.21
C ILE A 302 7.19 17.63 -15.66
N GLY A 303 7.74 16.86 -16.60
CA GLY A 303 7.83 17.29 -18.00
C GLY A 303 8.74 18.49 -18.24
N THR A 304 9.64 18.80 -17.29
CA THR A 304 10.52 19.99 -17.38
C THR A 304 11.98 19.62 -17.61
N LYS A 305 12.71 20.49 -18.31
CA LYS A 305 14.18 20.52 -18.36
C LYS A 305 14.73 21.87 -17.92
N PHE A 306 15.89 21.80 -17.30
CA PHE A 306 16.70 22.96 -16.92
C PHE A 306 18.09 22.84 -17.56
N SER A 307 18.69 23.97 -17.90
CA SER A 307 20.14 23.99 -18.08
C SER A 307 20.81 23.67 -16.73
N PRO A 308 22.03 23.09 -16.70
CA PRO A 308 22.74 22.84 -15.44
C PRO A 308 22.94 24.11 -14.59
N GLU A 309 23.21 25.25 -15.21
CA GLU A 309 23.36 26.54 -14.52
C GLU A 309 22.04 26.99 -13.89
N ASP A 310 20.95 27.01 -14.67
CA ASP A 310 19.63 27.44 -14.21
C ASP A 310 19.10 26.54 -13.10
N TYR A 311 19.32 25.22 -13.21
CA TYR A 311 18.93 24.29 -12.16
C TYR A 311 19.68 24.59 -10.85
N VAL A 312 21.00 24.77 -10.88
CA VAL A 312 21.76 25.05 -9.65
C VAL A 312 21.33 26.39 -9.02
N LYS A 313 21.12 27.44 -9.82
CA LYS A 313 20.55 28.71 -9.34
C LYS A 313 19.17 28.53 -8.72
N PHE A 314 18.30 27.76 -9.37
CA PHE A 314 16.98 27.41 -8.86
C PHE A 314 17.08 26.75 -7.48
N ILE A 315 18.02 25.83 -7.31
CA ILE A 315 18.22 25.08 -6.07
C ILE A 315 18.80 25.97 -4.95
N GLU A 316 19.74 26.85 -5.25
CA GLU A 316 20.35 27.77 -4.28
C GLU A 316 19.31 28.75 -3.67
N LYS A 317 18.35 29.20 -4.48
CA LYS A 317 17.29 30.13 -4.07
C LYS A 317 15.88 29.52 -4.18
N PHE A 318 15.78 28.22 -3.88
CA PHE A 318 14.58 27.42 -4.12
C PHE A 318 13.29 28.03 -3.58
N GLU A 319 13.29 28.53 -2.34
CA GLU A 319 12.09 29.13 -1.74
C GLU A 319 11.71 30.46 -2.38
N GLU A 320 12.68 31.27 -2.78
CA GLU A 320 12.44 32.57 -3.41
C GLU A 320 11.81 32.37 -4.80
N TYR A 321 12.36 31.45 -5.58
CA TYR A 321 11.82 31.12 -6.90
C TYR A 321 10.41 30.51 -6.86
N LEU A 322 10.05 29.75 -5.81
CA LEU A 322 8.69 29.22 -5.69
C LEU A 322 7.64 30.29 -5.33
N LYS A 323 8.05 31.41 -4.73
CA LYS A 323 7.17 32.52 -4.36
C LYS A 323 6.77 33.38 -5.55
N VAL A 324 7.63 33.52 -6.56
CA VAL A 324 7.34 34.32 -7.75
C VAL A 324 6.43 33.57 -8.73
N ASN A 325 5.77 34.34 -9.59
CA ASN A 325 5.01 33.79 -10.72
C ASN A 325 5.96 33.54 -11.88
N ILE A 326 5.69 32.46 -12.61
CA ILE A 326 6.40 32.14 -13.84
C ILE A 326 5.75 32.90 -15.00
N VAL A 327 6.55 33.43 -15.92
CA VAL A 327 6.07 34.18 -17.09
C VAL A 327 6.54 33.52 -18.38
N GLU A 328 5.77 33.65 -19.45
CA GLU A 328 6.13 33.11 -20.76
C GLU A 328 7.32 33.90 -21.33
N GLU A 329 8.41 33.22 -21.68
CA GLU A 329 9.54 33.83 -22.38
C GLU A 329 9.48 33.50 -23.88
N SER A 330 9.09 32.26 -24.22
CA SER A 330 9.01 31.78 -25.60
C SER A 330 8.13 30.54 -25.70
N ASN A 331 7.60 30.25 -26.89
CA ASN A 331 6.70 29.12 -27.12
C ASN A 331 6.76 28.65 -28.58
N VAL A 332 7.98 28.39 -29.08
CA VAL A 332 8.21 28.01 -30.48
C VAL A 332 8.05 26.50 -30.70
N THR A 333 8.73 25.69 -29.89
CA THR A 333 8.67 24.22 -29.98
C THR A 333 7.89 23.61 -28.82
N TYR A 334 8.05 24.22 -27.65
CA TYR A 334 7.36 23.93 -26.41
C TYR A 334 7.42 25.21 -25.55
N PRO A 335 6.57 25.35 -24.52
CA PRO A 335 6.58 26.53 -23.66
C PRO A 335 7.88 26.65 -22.86
N ILE A 336 8.43 27.86 -22.81
CA ILE A 336 9.58 28.23 -22.00
C ILE A 336 9.12 29.29 -21.00
N GLY A 337 9.24 28.96 -19.72
CA GLY A 337 8.91 29.89 -18.64
C GLY A 337 10.16 30.51 -18.04
N LYS A 338 10.02 31.75 -17.58
CA LYS A 338 11.05 32.49 -16.87
C LYS A 338 10.59 32.80 -15.45
N LEU A 339 11.46 32.52 -14.49
CA LEU A 339 11.32 33.00 -13.12
C LEU A 339 12.37 34.07 -12.89
N SER A 340 11.94 35.24 -12.45
CA SER A 340 12.83 36.38 -12.17
C SER A 340 12.69 36.79 -10.71
N LEU A 341 13.82 36.94 -10.01
CA LEU A 341 13.86 37.46 -8.65
C LEU A 341 14.09 38.98 -8.70
N PRO A 342 13.11 39.81 -8.30
CA PRO A 342 13.22 41.26 -8.43
C PRO A 342 14.41 41.85 -7.67
N GLU A 343 14.73 41.31 -6.50
CA GLU A 343 15.75 41.86 -5.59
C GLU A 343 17.18 41.63 -6.10
N SER A 344 17.43 40.53 -6.84
CA SER A 344 18.77 40.19 -7.31
C SER A 344 18.97 40.36 -8.82
N ASN A 345 17.92 40.74 -9.56
CA ASN A 345 17.89 40.78 -11.04
C ASN A 345 18.39 39.47 -11.68
N GLU A 346 18.21 38.34 -10.99
CA GLU A 346 18.57 37.02 -11.48
C GLU A 346 17.33 36.34 -12.05
N SER A 347 17.49 35.71 -13.20
CA SER A 347 16.44 34.91 -13.82
C SER A 347 16.94 33.52 -14.21
N ILE A 348 16.02 32.57 -14.21
CA ILE A 348 16.23 31.21 -14.71
C ILE A 348 15.17 30.87 -15.75
N LEU A 349 15.51 29.96 -16.65
CA LEU A 349 14.60 29.43 -17.66
C LEU A 349 14.21 27.99 -17.35
N ILE A 350 12.94 27.67 -17.61
CA ILE A 350 12.36 26.34 -17.45
C ILE A 350 11.73 25.93 -18.77
N HIS A 351 12.16 24.80 -19.31
CA HIS A 351 11.69 24.27 -20.58
C HIS A 351 10.63 23.20 -20.31
N PHE A 352 9.37 23.46 -20.65
CA PHE A 352 8.24 22.53 -20.44
C PHE A 352 8.09 21.58 -21.63
N VAL A 353 9.05 20.68 -21.80
CA VAL A 353 9.21 19.83 -22.99
C VAL A 353 8.05 18.86 -23.26
N ASP A 354 7.29 18.49 -22.23
CA ASP A 354 6.12 17.60 -22.36
C ASP A 354 4.78 18.38 -22.35
N GLU A 355 4.79 19.71 -22.33
CA GLU A 355 3.59 20.55 -22.39
C GLU A 355 3.34 21.12 -23.79
N LYS A 356 2.06 21.22 -24.18
CA LYS A 356 1.67 21.71 -25.51
C LYS A 356 1.51 23.23 -25.58
N THR A 357 1.12 23.87 -24.48
CA THR A 357 0.79 25.30 -24.45
C THR A 357 1.24 25.93 -23.15
N TRP A 358 1.57 27.23 -23.19
CA TRP A 358 1.94 28.00 -22.02
C TRP A 358 0.88 27.94 -20.92
N VAL A 359 -0.40 28.08 -21.28
CA VAL A 359 -1.51 28.04 -20.31
C VAL A 359 -1.53 26.73 -19.52
N MET A 360 -1.24 25.59 -20.15
CA MET A 360 -1.14 24.31 -19.45
C MET A 360 0.10 24.23 -18.57
N ALA A 361 1.25 24.67 -19.10
CA ALA A 361 2.51 24.70 -18.37
C ALA A 361 2.43 25.56 -17.09
N GLU A 362 1.92 26.78 -17.22
CA GLU A 362 1.72 27.72 -16.11
C GLU A 362 0.77 27.13 -15.07
N ARG A 363 -0.39 26.62 -15.49
CA ARG A 363 -1.37 26.01 -14.57
C ARG A 363 -0.75 24.83 -13.82
N HIS A 364 -0.11 23.90 -14.52
CA HIS A 364 0.50 22.74 -13.89
C HIS A 364 1.63 23.12 -12.93
N TRP A 365 2.46 24.09 -13.29
CA TRP A 365 3.50 24.63 -12.41
C TRP A 365 2.90 25.22 -11.12
N MET A 366 1.92 26.12 -11.28
CA MET A 366 1.28 26.83 -10.17
C MET A 366 0.47 25.88 -9.27
N ASP A 367 -0.24 24.92 -9.84
CA ASP A 367 -0.99 23.93 -9.07
C ASP A 367 -0.02 23.02 -8.30
N ARG A 368 0.99 22.45 -8.97
CA ARG A 368 1.87 21.44 -8.36
C ARG A 368 2.87 22.03 -7.37
N LYS A 369 3.28 23.30 -7.50
CA LYS A 369 4.13 23.94 -6.48
C LYS A 369 3.44 24.03 -5.12
N THR A 370 2.10 24.15 -5.09
CA THR A 370 1.33 24.16 -3.82
C THR A 370 1.25 22.78 -3.17
N LEU A 371 1.52 21.71 -3.91
CA LEU A 371 1.51 20.33 -3.44
C LEU A 371 2.86 19.89 -2.86
N LEU A 372 3.90 20.71 -2.98
CA LEU A 372 5.22 20.40 -2.44
C LEU A 372 5.17 20.22 -0.91
N PRO A 373 5.92 19.26 -0.36
CA PRO A 373 6.11 19.13 1.08
C PRO A 373 6.62 20.43 1.70
N LYS A 374 6.04 20.82 2.84
CA LYS A 374 6.47 22.02 3.58
C LYS A 374 7.90 21.90 4.11
N ASN A 375 8.33 20.69 4.48
CA ASN A 375 9.68 20.42 4.94
C ASN A 375 10.57 20.06 3.75
N LYS A 376 11.61 20.86 3.49
CA LYS A 376 12.62 20.56 2.44
C LYS A 376 13.27 19.20 2.60
N SER A 377 13.37 18.70 3.83
CA SER A 377 13.93 17.37 4.12
C SER A 377 13.12 16.22 3.53
N ASP A 378 11.89 16.48 3.07
CA ASP A 378 11.00 15.49 2.46
C ASP A 378 11.03 15.54 0.93
N ILE A 379 11.78 16.48 0.36
CA ILE A 379 11.97 16.66 -1.08
C ILE A 379 13.32 16.05 -1.48
N LEU A 380 13.32 15.21 -2.52
CA LEU A 380 14.52 14.70 -3.15
C LEU A 380 14.94 15.60 -4.31
N PHE A 381 16.19 16.05 -4.29
CA PHE A 381 16.76 16.85 -5.37
C PHE A 381 17.70 16.01 -6.22
N LYS A 382 17.44 15.95 -7.52
CA LYS A 382 18.18 15.12 -8.46
C LYS A 382 18.81 15.95 -9.56
N ILE A 383 20.10 15.73 -9.79
CA ILE A 383 20.86 16.30 -10.91
C ILE A 383 21.68 15.22 -11.62
N CYS A 384 21.93 15.41 -12.92
CA CYS A 384 22.88 14.61 -13.68
C CYS A 384 23.64 15.45 -14.71
N ASP A 385 24.73 14.92 -15.25
CA ASP A 385 25.59 15.58 -16.24
C ASP A 385 25.07 15.53 -17.69
N SER A 386 23.82 15.11 -17.91
CA SER A 386 23.16 15.15 -19.22
C SER A 386 23.21 16.58 -19.80
N LYS A 387 23.64 16.73 -21.05
CA LYS A 387 23.75 18.05 -21.69
C LYS A 387 22.40 18.56 -22.17
N PHE A 388 22.02 19.75 -21.71
CA PHE A 388 20.84 20.48 -22.17
C PHE A 388 21.10 21.97 -22.01
N ASN A 389 21.18 22.72 -23.12
CA ASN A 389 21.53 24.15 -23.16
C ASN A 389 22.74 24.52 -22.29
N GLY A 390 23.74 23.63 -22.21
CA GLY A 390 24.89 23.76 -21.33
C GLY A 390 25.43 22.41 -20.88
N SER A 391 26.48 22.45 -20.04
CA SER A 391 27.11 21.27 -19.43
C SER A 391 27.28 21.47 -17.93
N LEU A 392 27.17 20.38 -17.16
CA LEU A 392 27.44 20.42 -15.72
C LEU A 392 28.95 20.57 -15.48
N THR A 393 29.35 21.58 -14.72
CA THR A 393 30.75 21.85 -14.38
C THR A 393 31.07 21.42 -12.94
N ASP A 394 32.36 21.29 -12.61
CA ASP A 394 32.81 21.00 -11.24
C ASP A 394 32.34 22.07 -10.25
N ASP A 395 32.36 23.35 -10.64
CA ASP A 395 31.88 24.45 -9.80
C ASP A 395 30.38 24.35 -9.51
N LEU A 396 29.57 24.11 -10.55
CA LEU A 396 28.13 23.93 -10.42
C LEU A 396 27.78 22.76 -9.50
N LEU A 397 28.49 21.65 -9.61
CA LEU A 397 28.25 20.51 -8.73
C LEU A 397 28.67 20.80 -7.28
N LYS A 398 29.76 21.53 -7.04
CA LYS A 398 30.13 22.00 -5.69
C LYS A 398 29.04 22.86 -5.07
N ARG A 399 28.53 23.81 -5.85
CA ARG A 399 27.41 24.69 -5.45
C ARG A 399 26.16 23.89 -5.12
N PHE A 400 25.78 22.92 -5.97
CA PHE A 400 24.67 22.01 -5.69
C PHE A 400 24.82 21.27 -4.36
N TYR A 401 25.99 20.69 -4.07
CA TYR A 401 26.21 20.01 -2.78
C TYR A 401 26.17 20.97 -1.58
N LYS A 402 26.60 22.23 -1.75
CA LYS A 402 26.62 23.27 -0.71
C LYS A 402 25.29 23.98 -0.47
N SER A 403 24.27 23.78 -1.32
CA SER A 403 22.93 24.42 -1.27
C SER A 403 22.10 24.23 0.01
N GLY A 404 22.62 23.60 1.07
CA GLY A 404 21.90 23.37 2.34
C GLY A 404 20.79 22.31 2.29
N ILE A 405 20.55 21.69 1.13
CA ILE A 405 19.54 20.64 0.96
C ILE A 405 19.99 19.30 1.55
N SER A 406 19.10 18.57 2.21
CA SER A 406 19.48 17.32 2.89
C SER A 406 19.43 16.08 1.99
N LYS A 407 18.43 15.93 1.12
CA LYS A 407 18.25 14.74 0.26
C LYS A 407 18.63 15.03 -1.17
N LYS A 408 19.75 14.45 -1.61
CA LYS A 408 20.32 14.64 -2.94
C LYS A 408 20.57 13.31 -3.62
N VAL A 409 20.40 13.26 -4.93
CA VAL A 409 20.88 12.18 -5.79
C VAL A 409 21.59 12.81 -6.99
N VAL A 410 22.81 12.35 -7.24
CA VAL A 410 23.66 12.83 -8.32
C VAL A 410 24.06 11.65 -9.20
N PHE A 411 23.88 11.78 -10.51
CA PHE A 411 24.36 10.81 -11.49
C PHE A 411 25.41 11.45 -12.40
N LEU A 412 26.58 10.83 -12.51
CA LEU A 412 27.68 11.30 -13.36
C LEU A 412 28.06 10.19 -14.34
N SER A 413 28.18 10.54 -15.62
CA SER A 413 28.68 9.60 -16.62
C SER A 413 30.18 9.35 -16.47
N GLU A 414 30.66 8.25 -17.03
CA GLU A 414 32.10 7.99 -17.15
C GLU A 414 32.83 9.02 -18.04
N TYR A 415 32.11 9.82 -18.83
CA TYR A 415 32.67 10.96 -19.56
C TYR A 415 32.88 12.21 -18.68
N CYS A 416 32.33 12.26 -17.46
CA CYS A 416 32.49 13.40 -16.57
C CYS A 416 33.89 13.45 -15.97
N GLU A 417 34.67 14.46 -16.36
CA GLU A 417 36.09 14.60 -16.01
C GLU A 417 36.36 14.74 -14.50
N PHE A 418 35.42 15.33 -13.75
CA PHE A 418 35.55 15.56 -12.31
C PHE A 418 34.83 14.50 -11.47
N ARG A 419 34.31 13.44 -12.09
CA ARG A 419 33.50 12.39 -11.45
C ARG A 419 34.17 11.74 -10.24
N GLU A 420 35.45 11.41 -10.34
CA GLU A 420 36.21 10.75 -9.27
C GLU A 420 36.23 11.55 -7.96
N LYS A 421 36.06 12.89 -8.03
CA LYS A 421 35.97 13.74 -6.83
C LYS A 421 34.69 13.50 -6.02
N TYR A 422 33.65 12.91 -6.62
CA TYR A 422 32.30 12.81 -6.05
C TYR A 422 31.80 11.37 -5.82
N ILE A 423 32.45 10.34 -6.36
CA ILE A 423 32.12 8.92 -6.09
C ILE A 423 32.83 8.45 -4.81
N ASN A 424 32.63 9.18 -3.71
CA ASN A 424 33.16 8.79 -2.40
C ASN A 424 32.08 8.93 -1.33
N LYS A 425 32.34 8.42 -0.13
CA LYS A 425 31.37 8.42 0.98
C LYS A 425 30.86 9.81 1.36
N LYS A 426 31.57 10.89 1.01
CA LYS A 426 31.17 12.27 1.37
C LYS A 426 30.06 12.80 0.45
N TYR A 427 30.10 12.44 -0.84
CA TYR A 427 29.21 13.00 -1.86
C TYR A 427 28.24 11.98 -2.45
N ASP A 428 28.60 10.69 -2.47
CA ASP A 428 27.77 9.57 -2.92
C ASP A 428 27.17 9.75 -4.33
N ALA A 429 27.92 10.38 -5.24
CA ALA A 429 27.51 10.45 -6.64
C ALA A 429 27.56 9.06 -7.27
N LYS A 430 26.54 8.73 -8.05
CA LYS A 430 26.41 7.45 -8.75
C LYS A 430 27.06 7.54 -10.12
N ASN A 431 27.94 6.58 -10.41
CA ASN A 431 28.57 6.43 -11.72
C ASN A 431 27.61 5.77 -12.72
N ILE A 432 27.51 6.32 -13.93
CA ILE A 432 26.84 5.69 -15.06
C ILE A 432 27.90 5.12 -16.02
N PRO A 433 27.99 3.78 -16.16
CA PRO A 433 28.95 3.13 -17.05
C PRO A 433 28.84 3.60 -18.51
N LEU A 434 29.97 3.65 -19.23
CA LEU A 434 30.06 4.08 -20.63
C LEU A 434 29.01 3.44 -21.54
N LYS A 435 28.73 2.14 -21.37
CA LYS A 435 27.74 1.40 -22.18
C LYS A 435 26.29 1.91 -22.06
N TYR A 436 25.99 2.70 -21.03
CA TYR A 436 24.68 3.29 -20.79
C TYR A 436 24.65 4.81 -21.01
N CYS A 437 25.78 5.40 -21.38
CA CYS A 437 25.89 6.83 -21.61
C CYS A 437 25.38 7.22 -23.00
N ASP A 438 24.98 8.48 -23.15
CA ASP A 438 24.80 9.07 -24.47
C ASP A 438 26.19 9.31 -25.08
N SER A 439 26.58 8.43 -26.01
CA SER A 439 27.90 8.49 -26.66
C SER A 439 28.05 9.70 -27.58
N LYS A 440 26.96 10.24 -28.12
CA LYS A 440 26.96 11.41 -29.00
C LYS A 440 27.23 12.68 -28.19
N ASN A 441 26.51 12.84 -27.07
CA ASN A 441 26.67 14.01 -26.21
C ASN A 441 27.79 13.85 -25.17
N LYS A 442 28.32 12.64 -25.00
CA LYS A 442 29.33 12.28 -23.98
C LYS A 442 28.86 12.69 -22.59
N SER A 443 27.70 12.18 -22.18
CA SER A 443 27.05 12.49 -20.90
C SER A 443 26.15 11.35 -20.42
N CYS A 444 25.48 11.52 -19.27
CA CYS A 444 24.34 10.67 -18.92
C CYS A 444 23.30 10.62 -20.06
N PRO A 445 22.56 9.51 -20.19
CA PRO A 445 21.47 9.38 -21.15
C PRO A 445 20.30 10.32 -20.79
N SER A 446 19.22 10.27 -21.58
CA SER A 446 18.02 11.04 -21.28
C SER A 446 17.46 10.74 -19.88
N GLY A 447 16.68 11.67 -19.30
CA GLY A 447 16.06 11.46 -17.99
C GLY A 447 15.25 10.17 -17.92
N LYS A 448 14.48 9.87 -18.97
CA LYS A 448 13.64 8.67 -19.08
C LYS A 448 14.47 7.38 -19.14
N GLU A 449 15.55 7.36 -19.91
CA GLU A 449 16.47 6.21 -19.96
C GLU A 449 17.25 6.02 -18.65
N LEU A 450 17.73 7.12 -18.06
CA LEU A 450 18.43 7.09 -16.78
C LEU A 450 17.55 6.54 -15.66
N PHE A 451 16.24 6.83 -15.68
CA PHE A 451 15.29 6.27 -14.73
C PHE A 451 15.16 4.76 -14.88
N LYS A 452 15.06 4.24 -16.11
CA LYS A 452 15.02 2.78 -16.35
C LYS A 452 16.25 2.06 -15.78
N LEU A 453 17.41 2.72 -15.78
CA LEU A 453 18.66 2.15 -15.27
C LEU A 453 18.77 2.22 -13.73
N CYS A 454 18.32 3.31 -13.12
CA CYS A 454 18.69 3.62 -11.73
C CYS A 454 17.52 4.05 -10.83
N GLY A 455 16.29 4.06 -11.33
CA GLY A 455 15.08 4.54 -10.64
C GLY A 455 14.16 3.44 -10.11
N ILE A 456 14.45 2.16 -10.41
CA ILE A 456 13.55 1.03 -10.10
C ILE A 456 13.73 0.47 -8.67
N ASN A 457 14.81 0.83 -7.96
CA ASN A 457 15.15 0.24 -6.65
C ASN A 457 14.99 1.21 -5.48
#